data_AF-A0A1I1T6S5-F1
#
_entry.id   AF-A0A1I1T6S5-F1
#
_cell.length_a   1.000
_cell.length_b   1.000
_cell.length_c   1.000
_cell.angle_alpha   90.00
_cell.angle_beta   90.00
_cell.angle_gamma   90.00
#
_symmetry.space_group_name_H-M   'P 1'
#
loop_
_entity.id
_entity.type
_entity.pdbx_description
1 polymer ?
#
loop_
_entity_poly.entity_id
_entity_poly.type
_entity_poly.pdbx_seq_one_letter_code
_entity_poly.pdbx_strand_id
1 'polypeptide(L)'
;MNKYQIVLDEERLNRLNKPLFMRYANGEEIDFNSEGIGYIVAGTTHEIPVLLKNILERGGQNSEYCGIDIGPMIDADIIWIDEGLVRIYVMDTGTVITYKEFYELSLQIAEKALEAMTVFQLKEKGKVDDKWEDDIRKCIPLLKEKLALYQ
;
A
#
# COMPACT_ATOMS: atom_id res chain seq x y z
N MET A 1 -16.12 3.40 5.47
CA MET A 1 -15.20 4.33 4.79
C MET A 1 -13.84 4.10 5.42
N ASN A 2 -12.79 3.88 4.61
CA ASN A 2 -11.46 3.59 5.12
C ASN A 2 -10.97 4.69 6.09
N LYS A 3 -10.32 4.29 7.19
CA LYS A 3 -9.69 5.23 8.14
C LYS A 3 -8.56 6.02 7.48
N TYR A 4 -7.95 5.48 6.44
CA TYR A 4 -6.75 5.97 5.79
C TYR A 4 -7.00 6.45 4.35
N GLN A 5 -6.26 7.47 3.94
CA GLN A 5 -6.31 8.04 2.60
C GLN A 5 -4.90 8.15 2.00
N ILE A 6 -4.74 7.71 0.75
CA ILE A 6 -3.54 7.96 -0.05
C ILE A 6 -3.68 9.28 -0.81
N VAL A 7 -2.67 10.14 -0.68
CA VAL A 7 -2.60 11.43 -1.37
C VAL A 7 -1.28 11.58 -2.12
N LEU A 8 -1.25 12.55 -3.04
CA LEU A 8 -0.05 12.90 -3.77
C LEU A 8 0.77 13.94 -3.00
N ASP A 9 2.09 13.80 -3.04
CA ASP A 9 3.03 14.72 -2.42
C ASP A 9 4.21 15.00 -3.36
N GLU A 10 4.22 16.20 -3.95
CA GLU A 10 5.25 16.63 -4.89
C GLU A 10 6.61 16.87 -4.20
N GLU A 11 6.61 17.38 -2.98
CA GLU A 11 7.85 17.63 -2.24
C GLU A 11 8.55 16.30 -1.95
N ARG A 12 7.78 15.32 -1.48
CA ARG A 12 8.26 13.97 -1.20
C ARG A 12 8.69 13.25 -2.48
N LEU A 13 7.98 13.44 -3.59
CA LEU A 13 8.42 12.95 -4.89
C LEU A 13 9.81 13.49 -5.25
N ASN A 14 9.99 14.81 -5.16
CA ASN A 14 11.23 15.46 -5.57
C ASN A 14 12.40 15.09 -4.65
N ARG A 15 12.16 14.94 -3.35
CA ARG A 15 13.19 14.62 -2.35
C ARG A 15 13.55 13.13 -2.30
N LEU A 16 12.55 12.25 -2.43
CA LEU A 16 12.69 10.82 -2.10
C LEU A 16 12.31 9.88 -3.25
N ASN A 17 11.85 10.40 -4.39
CA ASN A 17 11.23 9.60 -5.45
C ASN A 17 10.02 8.80 -4.95
N LYS A 18 9.21 9.41 -4.06
CA LYS A 18 8.01 8.81 -3.46
C LYS A 18 6.82 9.74 -3.66
N PRO A 19 5.94 9.48 -4.65
CA PRO A 19 4.83 10.38 -4.96
C PRO A 19 3.65 10.23 -4.00
N LEU A 20 3.63 9.16 -3.19
CA LEU A 20 2.52 8.82 -2.32
C LEU A 20 2.83 9.20 -0.87
N PHE A 21 1.83 9.79 -0.22
CA PHE A 21 1.76 10.02 1.20
C PHE A 21 0.45 9.45 1.74
N MET A 22 0.43 9.10 3.03
CA MET A 22 -0.78 8.60 3.70
C MET A 22 -1.13 9.52 4.85
N ARG A 23 -2.42 9.81 4.99
CA ARG A 23 -3.01 10.55 6.12
C ARG A 23 -4.31 9.89 6.57
N TYR A 24 -4.85 10.30 7.70
CA TYR A 24 -6.20 9.89 8.08
C TYR A 24 -7.24 10.50 7.13
N ALA A 25 -8.38 9.81 6.97
CA ALA A 25 -9.45 10.26 6.09
C ALA A 25 -10.10 11.59 6.53
N ASN A 26 -9.94 11.98 7.80
CA ASN A 26 -10.35 13.30 8.31
C ASN A 26 -9.38 14.44 7.94
N GLY A 27 -8.25 14.13 7.29
CA GLY A 27 -7.23 15.08 6.87
C GLY A 27 -6.06 15.25 7.85
N GLU A 28 -6.10 14.64 9.03
CA GLU A 28 -5.02 14.69 10.01
C GLU A 28 -3.82 13.83 9.57
N GLU A 29 -2.60 14.27 9.93
CA GLU A 29 -1.38 13.52 9.67
C GLU A 29 -1.27 12.27 10.56
N ILE A 30 -0.65 11.23 10.02
CA ILE A 30 -0.35 10.00 10.77
C ILE A 30 1.06 10.13 11.32
N ASP A 31 1.23 9.91 12.62
CA ASP A 31 2.55 9.70 13.20
C ASP A 31 3.00 8.26 12.93
N PHE A 32 3.79 8.07 11.87
CA PHE A 32 4.30 6.75 11.48
C PHE A 32 5.27 6.12 12.50
N ASN A 33 5.78 6.89 13.47
CA ASN A 33 6.55 6.30 14.57
C ASN A 33 5.63 5.60 15.58
N SER A 34 4.36 6.01 15.61
CA SER A 34 3.32 5.39 16.44
C SER A 34 2.45 4.40 15.67
N GLU A 35 2.39 4.50 14.33
CA GLU A 35 1.62 3.60 13.46
C GLU A 35 2.52 2.95 12.38
N GLY A 36 2.61 1.62 12.41
CA GLY A 36 3.39 0.83 11.43
C GLY A 36 2.83 0.90 10.00
N ILE A 37 1.63 1.46 9.83
CA ILE A 37 0.91 1.59 8.55
C ILE A 37 1.70 2.30 7.44
N GLY A 38 2.66 3.16 7.80
CA GLY A 38 3.49 3.90 6.84
C GLY A 38 4.31 3.02 5.91
N TYR A 39 4.55 1.75 6.27
CA TYR A 39 5.28 0.81 5.43
C TYR A 39 4.63 0.63 4.04
N ILE A 40 3.29 0.64 3.95
CA ILE A 40 2.57 0.40 2.69
C ILE A 40 2.78 1.50 1.64
N VAL A 41 3.27 2.68 2.05
CA VAL A 41 3.64 3.81 1.16
C VAL A 41 5.13 4.16 1.27
N ALA A 42 5.94 3.25 1.80
CA ALA A 42 7.37 3.48 1.97
C ALA A 42 8.17 3.28 0.67
N GLY A 43 7.64 2.53 -0.30
CA GLY A 43 8.30 2.27 -1.58
C GLY A 43 8.46 3.52 -2.45
N THR A 44 9.49 3.51 -3.28
CA THR A 44 9.73 4.50 -4.35
C THR A 44 8.79 4.26 -5.52
N THR A 45 8.70 5.25 -6.42
CA THR A 45 7.86 5.20 -7.64
C THR A 45 8.00 3.87 -8.39
N HIS A 46 9.22 3.37 -8.59
CA HIS A 46 9.46 2.16 -9.40
C HIS A 46 9.07 0.86 -8.69
N GLU A 47 8.94 0.89 -7.36
CA GLU A 47 8.62 -0.29 -6.55
C GLU A 47 7.11 -0.52 -6.44
N ILE A 48 6.28 0.48 -6.77
CA ILE A 48 4.81 0.39 -6.67
C ILE A 48 4.24 -0.84 -7.40
N PRO A 49 4.59 -1.14 -8.67
CA PRO A 49 4.06 -2.33 -9.34
C PRO A 49 4.44 -3.64 -8.64
N VAL A 50 5.65 -3.71 -8.08
CA VAL A 50 6.14 -4.89 -7.35
C VAL A 50 5.37 -5.08 -6.06
N LEU A 51 5.14 -3.99 -5.31
CA LEU A 51 4.29 -4.00 -4.12
C LEU A 51 2.88 -4.52 -4.44
N LEU A 52 2.21 -3.94 -5.44
CA LEU A 52 0.84 -4.33 -5.81
C LEU A 52 0.78 -5.80 -6.25
N LYS A 53 1.76 -6.25 -7.02
CA LYS A 53 1.88 -7.66 -7.42
C LYS A 53 2.05 -8.58 -6.20
N ASN A 54 2.94 -8.23 -5.27
CA ASN A 54 3.17 -9.00 -4.05
C ASN A 54 1.92 -9.08 -3.17
N ILE A 55 1.18 -7.98 -3.05
CA ILE A 55 -0.12 -7.94 -2.35
C ILE A 55 -1.11 -8.93 -2.97
N LEU A 56 -1.19 -8.97 -4.31
CA LEU A 56 -2.11 -9.85 -5.03
C LEU A 56 -1.71 -11.33 -5.00
N GLU A 57 -0.41 -11.63 -5.13
CA GLU A 57 0.09 -13.00 -5.28
C GLU A 57 0.44 -13.67 -3.95
N ARG A 58 0.98 -12.91 -2.99
CA ARG A 58 1.59 -13.43 -1.76
C ARG A 58 0.92 -12.91 -0.49
N GLY A 59 -0.09 -12.06 -0.64
CA GLY A 59 -0.76 -11.41 0.47
C GLY A 59 0.03 -10.24 1.07
N GLY A 60 1.20 -9.89 0.56
CA GLY A 60 1.99 -8.82 1.17
C GLY A 60 3.44 -8.83 0.76
N GLN A 61 4.20 -7.93 1.38
CA GLN A 61 5.63 -7.80 1.21
C GLN A 61 6.27 -7.75 2.60
N ASN A 62 7.28 -8.59 2.82
CA ASN A 62 7.99 -8.69 4.09
C ASN A 62 9.49 -8.44 3.90
N SER A 63 10.09 -7.84 4.91
CA SER A 63 11.54 -7.65 5.09
C SER A 63 11.86 -7.80 6.59
N GLU A 64 13.15 -7.85 6.93
CA GLU A 64 13.61 -8.27 8.28
C GLU A 64 12.90 -7.53 9.44
N TYR A 65 12.63 -6.23 9.28
CA TYR A 65 12.02 -5.41 10.32
C TYR A 65 10.72 -4.71 9.90
N CYS A 66 10.14 -5.06 8.75
CA CYS A 66 8.86 -4.48 8.36
C CYS A 66 8.15 -5.34 7.35
N GLY A 67 6.82 -5.35 7.41
CA GLY A 67 6.06 -6.28 6.60
C GLY A 67 4.55 -6.07 6.63
N ILE A 68 3.89 -6.95 5.88
CA ILE A 68 2.45 -7.10 5.76
C ILE A 68 2.15 -8.58 5.97
N ASP A 69 1.58 -8.90 7.12
CA ASP A 69 1.15 -10.25 7.45
C ASP A 69 -0.36 -10.36 7.30
N ILE A 70 -0.82 -11.31 6.50
CA ILE A 70 -2.25 -11.61 6.29
C ILE A 70 -2.64 -12.82 7.14
N GLY A 71 -3.75 -12.69 7.86
CA GLY A 71 -4.30 -13.78 8.65
C GLY A 71 -4.89 -14.93 7.81
N PRO A 72 -5.29 -16.04 8.45
CA PRO A 72 -4.89 -16.39 9.80
C PRO A 72 -3.39 -16.71 9.86
N MET A 73 -2.70 -16.19 10.87
CA MET A 73 -1.32 -16.55 11.19
C MET A 73 -1.32 -17.26 12.54
N ILE A 74 -1.03 -18.56 12.53
CA ILE A 74 -1.06 -19.43 13.71
C ILE A 74 0.33 -20.03 13.88
N ASP A 75 0.90 -19.92 15.08
CA ASP A 75 2.11 -20.63 15.47
C ASP A 75 1.82 -21.43 16.75
N ALA A 76 1.98 -22.76 16.65
CA ALA A 76 1.48 -23.72 17.63
C ALA A 76 -0.01 -23.46 17.98
N ASP A 77 -0.29 -23.07 19.22
CA ASP A 77 -1.63 -22.79 19.74
C ASP A 77 -1.93 -21.28 19.85
N ILE A 78 -1.04 -20.42 19.32
CA ILE A 78 -1.17 -18.96 19.38
C ILE A 78 -1.65 -18.45 18.02
N ILE A 79 -2.79 -17.78 18.02
CA ILE A 79 -3.24 -16.97 16.88
C ILE A 79 -2.56 -15.61 17.00
N TRP A 80 -1.64 -15.34 16.08
CA TRP A 80 -0.93 -14.06 15.99
C TRP A 80 -1.74 -13.02 15.24
N ILE A 81 -2.50 -13.46 14.23
CA ILE A 81 -3.38 -12.61 13.41
C ILE A 81 -4.60 -13.46 13.06
N ASP A 82 -5.79 -12.96 13.39
CA ASP A 82 -7.05 -13.62 13.06
C ASP A 82 -7.33 -13.59 11.54
N GLU A 83 -8.11 -14.56 11.07
CA GLU A 83 -8.64 -14.54 9.70
C GLU A 83 -9.43 -13.25 9.44
N GLY A 84 -9.22 -12.63 8.27
CA GLY A 84 -9.87 -11.38 7.91
C GLY A 84 -9.10 -10.12 8.33
N LEU A 85 -7.99 -10.28 9.05
CA LEU A 85 -7.13 -9.19 9.49
C LEU A 85 -5.78 -9.18 8.78
N VAL A 86 -5.23 -7.99 8.60
CA VAL A 86 -3.89 -7.72 8.07
C VAL A 86 -3.14 -6.91 9.10
N ARG A 87 -1.93 -7.36 9.46
CA ARG A 87 -0.99 -6.59 10.27
C ARG A 87 0.04 -5.94 9.36
N ILE A 88 0.18 -4.62 9.46
CA ILE A 88 1.21 -3.84 8.77
C ILE A 88 2.14 -3.30 9.85
N TYR A 89 3.43 -3.62 9.77
CA TYR A 89 4.36 -3.35 10.87
C TYR A 89 5.71 -2.82 10.42
N VAL A 90 6.33 -2.04 11.32
CA VAL A 90 7.73 -1.61 11.29
C VAL A 90 8.29 -1.80 12.70
N MET A 91 9.30 -2.66 12.82
CA MET A 91 9.88 -3.11 14.08
C MET A 91 8.79 -3.67 15.01
N ASP A 92 8.67 -3.09 16.21
CA ASP A 92 7.68 -3.41 17.23
C ASP A 92 6.35 -2.66 17.04
N THR A 93 6.32 -1.66 16.15
CA THR A 93 5.15 -0.83 15.88
C THR A 93 4.31 -1.46 14.77
N GLY A 94 3.01 -1.61 14.99
CA GLY A 94 2.12 -2.24 14.01
C GLY A 94 0.71 -1.71 14.05
N THR A 95 0.05 -1.80 12.91
CA THR A 95 -1.34 -1.44 12.72
C THR A 95 -2.08 -2.66 12.19
N VAL A 96 -3.17 -3.05 12.83
CA VAL A 96 -4.04 -4.12 12.35
C VAL A 96 -5.27 -3.50 11.68
N ILE A 97 -5.53 -3.91 10.45
CA ILE A 97 -6.67 -3.47 9.65
C ILE A 97 -7.40 -4.67 9.07
N THR A 98 -8.64 -4.48 8.62
CA THR A 98 -9.40 -5.53 7.95
C THR A 98 -8.91 -5.77 6.52
N TYR A 99 -9.23 -6.93 5.94
CA TYR A 99 -9.01 -7.18 4.50
C TYR A 99 -9.64 -6.10 3.62
N LYS A 100 -10.85 -5.68 3.97
CA LYS A 100 -11.55 -4.61 3.25
C LYS A 100 -10.72 -3.34 3.22
N GLU A 101 -10.27 -2.87 4.38
CA GLU A 101 -9.44 -1.67 4.48
C GLU A 101 -8.11 -1.82 3.74
N PHE A 102 -7.49 -3.01 3.82
CA PHE A 102 -6.23 -3.30 3.15
C PHE A 102 -6.35 -3.26 1.62
N TYR A 103 -7.37 -3.90 1.05
CA TYR A 103 -7.60 -3.89 -0.39
C TYR A 103 -8.09 -2.53 -0.89
N GLU A 104 -8.87 -1.79 -0.09
CA GLU A 104 -9.20 -0.39 -0.38
C GLU A 104 -7.95 0.49 -0.43
N LEU A 105 -7.01 0.34 0.51
CA LEU A 105 -5.74 1.08 0.50
C LEU A 105 -4.88 0.70 -0.70
N SER A 106 -4.79 -0.59 -1.00
CA SER A 106 -4.02 -1.10 -2.15
C SER A 106 -4.57 -0.56 -3.47
N LEU A 107 -5.91 -0.47 -3.60
CA LEU A 107 -6.55 0.14 -4.75
C LEU A 107 -6.26 1.64 -4.85
N GLN A 108 -6.35 2.38 -3.72
CA GLN A 108 -5.97 3.79 -3.68
C GLN A 108 -4.51 4.01 -4.11
N ILE A 109 -3.58 3.15 -3.70
CA ILE A 109 -2.17 3.20 -4.13
C ILE A 109 -2.08 3.07 -5.65
N ALA A 110 -2.74 2.07 -6.25
CA ALA A 110 -2.71 1.85 -7.69
C ALA A 110 -3.28 3.05 -8.47
N GLU A 111 -4.43 3.56 -8.05
CA GLU A 111 -5.10 4.70 -8.70
C GLU A 111 -4.28 5.99 -8.54
N LYS A 112 -3.76 6.26 -7.34
CA LYS A 112 -2.92 7.44 -7.08
C LYS A 112 -1.56 7.36 -7.77
N ALA A 113 -1.01 6.17 -7.98
CA ALA A 113 0.21 6.03 -8.76
C ALA A 113 0.01 6.44 -10.23
N LEU A 114 -1.11 6.03 -10.84
CA LEU A 114 -1.46 6.47 -12.20
C LEU A 114 -1.76 7.97 -12.25
N GLU A 115 -2.44 8.53 -11.24
CA GLU A 115 -2.66 9.96 -11.12
C GLU A 115 -1.32 10.72 -11.01
N ALA A 116 -0.40 10.24 -10.17
CA ALA A 116 0.94 10.82 -10.01
C ALA A 116 1.72 10.81 -11.32
N MET A 117 1.63 9.72 -12.09
CA MET A 117 2.27 9.61 -13.40
C MET A 117 1.82 10.72 -14.34
N THR A 118 0.52 11.02 -14.38
CA THR A 118 -0.05 12.10 -15.19
C THR A 118 0.26 13.48 -14.63
N VAL A 119 -0.04 13.72 -13.35
CA VAL A 119 0.09 15.04 -12.70
C VAL A 119 1.54 15.50 -12.66
N PHE A 120 2.47 14.60 -12.34
CA PHE A 120 3.90 14.93 -12.23
C PHE A 120 4.70 14.64 -13.50
N GLN A 121 4.04 14.23 -14.59
CA GLN A 121 4.67 13.98 -15.88
C GLN A 121 5.81 12.95 -15.79
N LEU A 122 5.61 11.87 -15.03
CA LEU A 122 6.69 10.93 -14.68
C LEU A 122 7.25 10.20 -15.90
N LYS A 123 6.41 9.91 -16.91
CA LYS A 123 6.86 9.28 -18.17
C LYS A 123 7.74 10.23 -18.99
N GLU A 124 7.30 11.48 -19.15
CA GLU A 124 8.02 12.51 -19.90
C GLU A 124 9.37 12.82 -19.25
N LYS A 125 9.45 12.72 -17.92
CA LYS A 125 10.69 12.85 -17.13
C LYS A 125 11.55 11.58 -17.12
N GLY A 126 11.16 10.52 -17.84
CA GLY A 126 11.88 9.25 -17.88
C GLY A 126 11.95 8.51 -16.54
N LYS A 127 11.03 8.81 -15.61
CA LYS A 127 10.94 8.15 -14.30
C LYS A 127 10.15 6.85 -14.38
N VAL A 128 9.17 6.75 -15.27
CA VAL A 128 8.42 5.50 -15.46
C VAL A 128 8.22 5.26 -16.95
N ASP A 129 7.93 4.03 -17.33
CA ASP A 129 7.75 3.61 -18.71
C ASP A 129 6.35 3.02 -18.95
N ASP A 130 6.08 2.59 -20.19
CA ASP A 130 4.80 1.94 -20.55
C ASP A 130 4.58 0.66 -19.76
N LYS A 131 5.66 -0.10 -19.49
CA LYS A 131 5.57 -1.34 -18.72
C LYS A 131 5.10 -1.07 -17.29
N TRP A 132 5.64 -0.03 -16.64
CA TRP A 132 5.25 0.38 -15.30
C TRP A 132 3.76 0.76 -15.25
N GLU A 133 3.27 1.51 -16.24
CA GLU A 133 1.85 1.86 -16.37
C GLU A 133 0.97 0.61 -16.55
N ASP A 134 1.34 -0.26 -17.49
CA ASP A 134 0.60 -1.48 -17.79
C ASP A 134 0.51 -2.43 -16.60
N ASP A 135 1.60 -2.59 -15.85
CA ASP A 135 1.66 -3.47 -14.69
C ASP A 135 0.72 -2.96 -13.58
N ILE A 136 0.63 -1.64 -13.35
CA ILE A 136 -0.33 -1.06 -12.40
C ILE A 136 -1.77 -1.21 -12.89
N ARG A 137 -2.03 -0.91 -14.17
CA ARG A 137 -3.38 -1.03 -14.76
C ARG A 137 -3.92 -2.45 -14.66
N LYS A 138 -3.08 -3.46 -14.80
CA LYS A 138 -3.46 -4.89 -14.62
C LYS A 138 -3.80 -5.24 -13.18
N CYS A 139 -3.22 -4.57 -12.19
CA CYS A 139 -3.50 -4.81 -10.78
C CYS A 139 -4.88 -4.27 -10.35
N ILE A 140 -5.33 -3.15 -10.91
CA ILE A 140 -6.60 -2.50 -10.54
C ILE A 140 -7.83 -3.43 -10.60
N PRO A 141 -8.12 -4.15 -11.70
CA PRO A 141 -9.27 -5.06 -11.74
C PRO A 141 -9.15 -6.19 -10.71
N LEU A 142 -7.95 -6.74 -10.51
CA LEU A 142 -7.72 -7.82 -9.53
C LEU A 142 -7.93 -7.34 -8.09
N LEU A 143 -7.52 -6.11 -7.77
CA LEU A 143 -7.78 -5.49 -6.47
C LEU A 143 -9.27 -5.24 -6.24
N LYS A 144 -10.00 -4.83 -7.28
CA LYS A 144 -11.47 -4.67 -7.21
C LYS A 144 -12.17 -6.01 -6.98
N GLU A 145 -11.72 -7.08 -7.63
CA GLU A 145 -12.21 -8.44 -7.39
C GLU A 145 -11.94 -8.89 -5.96
N LYS A 146 -10.72 -8.68 -5.43
CA LYS A 146 -10.40 -8.96 -4.02
C LYS A 146 -11.30 -8.17 -3.07
N LEU A 147 -11.48 -6.88 -3.31
CA LEU A 147 -12.32 -6.04 -2.47
C LEU A 147 -13.80 -6.49 -2.47
N ALA A 148 -14.31 -6.95 -3.62
CA ALA A 148 -15.68 -7.45 -3.74
C ALA A 148 -15.96 -8.69 -2.87
N LEU A 149 -14.93 -9.47 -2.51
CA LEU A 149 -15.07 -10.63 -1.63
C LEU A 149 -15.33 -10.24 -0.16
N TYR A 150 -15.03 -9.00 0.22
CA TYR A 150 -15.07 -8.51 1.60
C TYR A 150 -16.00 -7.30 1.77
N GLN A 151 -17.02 -7.18 0.91
CA GLN A 151 -17.98 -6.07 0.90
C GLN A 151 -18.94 -6.06 2.09
#